data_AF-A0A9E2YAR9-F1
#
_entry.id   AF-A0A9E2YAR9-F1
#
_cell.length_a   1.000
_cell.length_b   1.000
_cell.length_c   1.000
_cell.angle_alpha   90.00
_cell.angle_beta   90.00
_cell.angle_gamma   90.00
#
_symmetry.space_group_name_H-M   'P 1'
#
loop_
_entity.id
_entity.type
_entity.pdbx_description
1 polymer ?
#
loop_
_entity_poly.entity_id
_entity_poly.type
_entity_poly.pdbx_seq_one_letter_code
_entity_poly.pdbx_strand_id
1 'polypeptide(L)'
;MNDRKIVDYREAEFVRFVAADEVIAALVDEAKGETWTRGQEFALLVIAEGRRSLVAGGRDGIEFRIDSDGRPVVTIDDVDHEVAELVWHTHPRATGPSDFDYELLRILHQDFSVVHEITGVPGCTLFRRKR
;
A
#
# COMPACT_ATOMS: atom_id res chain seq x y z
N MET A 1 3.96 -28.21 19.29
CA MET A 1 4.46 -27.79 17.96
C MET A 1 4.20 -26.31 17.87
N ASN A 2 5.25 -25.47 17.81
CA ASN A 2 5.07 -24.04 17.57
C ASN A 2 4.74 -23.87 16.08
N ASP A 3 3.49 -23.54 15.76
CA ASP A 3 3.12 -23.04 14.45
C ASP A 3 3.91 -21.76 14.19
N ARG A 4 5.00 -21.85 13.42
CA ARG A 4 5.61 -20.66 12.83
C ARG A 4 4.56 -20.07 11.88
N LYS A 5 3.94 -18.97 12.31
CA LYS A 5 3.09 -18.15 11.46
C LYS A 5 3.91 -17.75 10.23
N ILE A 6 3.61 -18.33 9.07
CA ILE A 6 4.21 -17.90 7.81
C ILE A 6 3.65 -16.51 7.53
N VAL A 7 4.54 -15.52 7.52
CA VAL A 7 4.21 -14.15 7.16
C VAL A 7 4.39 -14.01 5.65
N ASP A 8 3.38 -13.52 4.96
CA ASP A 8 3.35 -13.34 3.51
C ASP A 8 3.49 -11.86 3.16
N TYR A 9 4.73 -11.37 3.21
CA TYR A 9 5.13 -10.10 2.63
C TYR A 9 5.59 -10.32 1.18
N ARG A 10 5.21 -9.41 0.28
CA ARG A 10 5.68 -9.45 -1.11
C ARG A 10 6.01 -8.06 -1.60
N GLU A 11 6.95 -8.00 -2.52
CA GLU A 11 7.32 -6.77 -3.23
C GLU A 11 6.09 -6.14 -3.90
N ALA A 12 6.06 -4.81 -3.94
CA ALA A 12 5.05 -4.02 -4.62
C ALA A 12 5.02 -4.36 -6.12
N GLU A 13 3.97 -5.05 -6.54
CA GLU A 13 3.70 -5.42 -7.92
C GLU A 13 2.80 -4.36 -8.56
N PHE A 14 3.23 -3.79 -9.68
CA PHE A 14 2.41 -2.86 -10.44
C PHE A 14 1.16 -3.53 -11.02
N VAL A 15 -0.02 -2.97 -10.72
CA VAL A 15 -1.29 -3.46 -11.26
C VAL A 15 -1.70 -2.63 -12.49
N ARG A 16 -1.80 -1.31 -12.31
CA ARG A 16 -2.15 -0.37 -13.38
C ARG A 16 -1.90 1.08 -12.96
N PHE A 17 -1.80 1.96 -13.96
CA PHE A 17 -2.00 3.38 -13.72
C PHE A 17 -3.48 3.68 -13.44
N VAL A 18 -3.69 4.73 -12.65
CA VAL A 18 -5.01 5.25 -12.31
C VAL A 18 -5.18 6.58 -13.04
N ALA A 19 -6.26 6.70 -13.81
CA ALA A 19 -6.56 7.93 -14.54
C ALA A 19 -6.93 9.07 -13.58
N ALA A 20 -6.70 10.31 -14.00
CA ALA A 20 -6.88 11.48 -13.14
C ALA A 20 -8.36 11.70 -12.72
N ASP A 21 -9.29 11.22 -13.53
CA ASP A 21 -10.75 11.32 -13.35
C ASP A 21 -11.36 10.12 -12.62
N GLU A 22 -10.58 9.08 -12.31
CA GLU A 22 -11.06 7.96 -11.50
C GLU A 22 -11.41 8.41 -10.08
N VAL A 23 -12.58 7.98 -9.62
CA VAL A 23 -13.12 8.34 -8.31
C VAL A 23 -12.45 7.47 -7.24
N ILE A 24 -11.77 8.11 -6.29
CA ILE A 24 -11.06 7.44 -5.20
C ILE A 24 -11.93 6.41 -4.46
N ALA A 25 -13.20 6.73 -4.18
CA ALA A 25 -14.10 5.80 -3.51
C ALA A 25 -14.32 4.51 -4.32
N ALA A 26 -14.45 4.62 -5.64
CA ALA A 26 -14.61 3.46 -6.53
C ALA A 26 -13.33 2.61 -6.57
N LEU A 27 -12.16 3.24 -6.57
CA LEU A 27 -10.86 2.54 -6.50
C LEU A 27 -10.68 1.79 -5.18
N VAL A 28 -11.12 2.39 -4.06
CA VAL A 28 -11.10 1.72 -2.75
C VAL A 28 -12.03 0.51 -2.76
N ASP A 29 -13.23 0.62 -3.32
CA ASP A 29 -14.16 -0.51 -3.41
C ASP A 29 -13.64 -1.62 -4.32
N GLU A 30 -13.02 -1.27 -5.46
CA GLU A 30 -12.31 -2.21 -6.34
C GLU A 30 -11.20 -2.94 -5.57
N ALA A 31 -10.31 -2.19 -4.93
CA ALA A 31 -9.19 -2.75 -4.16
C ALA A 31 -9.67 -3.63 -3.00
N LYS A 32 -10.73 -3.25 -2.28
CA LYS A 32 -11.33 -4.09 -1.24
C LYS A 32 -11.91 -5.38 -1.80
N GLY A 33 -12.54 -5.33 -2.98
CA GLY A 33 -13.01 -6.52 -3.68
C GLY A 33 -11.86 -7.46 -4.07
N GLU A 34 -10.76 -6.92 -4.58
CA GLU A 34 -9.57 -7.68 -4.94
C GLU A 34 -8.84 -8.25 -3.73
N THR A 35 -8.67 -7.47 -2.66
CA THR A 35 -8.08 -7.95 -1.40
C THR A 35 -8.94 -9.04 -0.76
N TRP A 36 -10.27 -8.97 -0.84
CA TRP A 36 -11.15 -10.06 -0.38
C TRP A 36 -10.95 -11.33 -1.20
N THR A 37 -10.85 -11.18 -2.52
CA THR A 37 -10.78 -12.31 -3.47
C THR A 37 -9.43 -12.99 -3.45
N ARG A 38 -8.34 -12.22 -3.41
CA ARG A 38 -6.96 -12.71 -3.51
C ARG A 38 -6.28 -12.88 -2.17
N GLY A 39 -6.80 -12.23 -1.12
CA GLY A 39 -6.15 -12.16 0.18
C GLY A 39 -4.82 -11.39 0.13
N GLN A 40 -4.69 -10.38 -0.73
CA GLN A 40 -3.50 -9.55 -0.92
C GLN A 40 -3.81 -8.09 -0.60
N GLU A 41 -2.86 -7.35 -0.04
CA GLU A 41 -2.98 -5.91 0.12
C GLU A 41 -2.83 -5.18 -1.21
N PHE A 42 -3.61 -4.12 -1.41
CA PHE A 42 -3.54 -3.19 -2.53
C PHE A 42 -3.31 -1.78 -2.01
N ALA A 43 -2.53 -0.99 -2.73
CA ALA A 43 -2.24 0.39 -2.38
C ALA A 43 -2.36 1.32 -3.58
N LEU A 44 -2.84 2.53 -3.31
CA LEU A 44 -2.74 3.64 -4.24
C LEU A 44 -1.52 4.48 -3.89
N LEU A 45 -0.63 4.61 -4.86
CA LEU A 45 0.58 5.41 -4.76
C LEU A 45 0.50 6.62 -5.69
N VAL A 46 1.24 7.66 -5.34
CA VAL A 46 1.70 8.69 -6.28
C VAL A 46 3.19 8.45 -6.51
N ILE A 47 3.62 8.32 -7.76
CA ILE A 47 5.04 8.28 -8.12
C ILE A 47 5.57 9.71 -8.35
N ALA A 48 6.89 9.90 -8.30
CA ALA A 48 7.53 11.22 -8.33
C ALA A 48 7.16 12.08 -9.56
N GLU A 49 6.77 11.46 -10.68
CA GLU A 49 6.26 12.16 -11.87
C GLU A 49 4.81 12.66 -11.72
N GLY A 50 4.18 12.48 -10.55
CA GLY A 50 2.82 12.92 -10.22
C GLY A 50 1.71 12.01 -10.74
N ARG A 51 2.06 10.84 -11.30
CA ARG A 51 1.09 9.84 -11.75
C ARG A 51 0.63 8.98 -10.57
N ARG A 52 -0.60 8.49 -10.65
CA ARG A 52 -1.15 7.54 -9.67
C ARG A 52 -1.02 6.12 -10.19
N SER A 53 -0.61 5.21 -9.32
CA SER A 53 -0.51 3.78 -9.64
C SER A 53 -1.15 2.95 -8.55
N LEU A 54 -1.91 1.93 -8.97
CA LEU A 54 -2.37 0.88 -8.09
C LEU A 54 -1.31 -0.23 -8.08
N VAL A 55 -0.93 -0.66 -6.88
CA VAL A 55 0.01 -1.77 -6.66
C VAL A 55 -0.62 -2.83 -5.77
N ALA A 56 -0.08 -4.04 -5.82
CA ALA A 56 -0.44 -5.15 -4.94
C ALA A 56 0.79 -5.68 -4.22
N GLY A 57 0.60 -6.30 -3.05
CA GLY A 57 1.66 -7.00 -2.35
C GLY A 57 1.23 -8.36 -1.81
N GLY A 58 1.74 -8.71 -0.63
CA GLY A 58 1.40 -9.94 0.06
C GLY A 58 0.12 -9.81 0.88
N ARG A 59 -0.29 -10.91 1.54
CA ARG A 59 -1.42 -10.88 2.49
C ARG A 59 -1.12 -10.05 3.73
N ASP A 60 0.12 -10.10 4.18
CA ASP A 60 0.53 -9.54 5.46
C ASP A 60 1.31 -8.21 5.29
N GLY A 61 1.53 -7.75 4.05
CA GLY A 61 2.09 -6.43 3.74
C GLY A 61 2.64 -6.27 2.31
N ILE A 62 2.88 -5.01 1.94
CA ILE A 62 3.53 -4.60 0.68
C ILE A 62 4.97 -4.15 0.97
N GLU A 63 5.95 -4.82 0.38
CA GLU A 63 7.37 -4.46 0.50
C GLU A 63 7.78 -3.52 -0.63
N PHE A 64 8.43 -2.41 -0.28
CA PHE A 64 9.02 -1.51 -1.27
C PHE A 64 10.52 -1.73 -1.35
N ARG A 65 11.04 -1.89 -2.56
CA ARG A 65 12.48 -1.81 -2.80
C ARG A 65 12.96 -0.41 -2.44
N ILE A 66 14.15 -0.33 -1.86
CA ILE A 66 14.82 0.93 -1.54
C ILE A 66 15.99 1.10 -2.50
N ASP A 67 16.06 2.24 -3.19
CA ASP A 67 17.15 2.58 -4.10
C ASP A 67 18.44 2.98 -3.34
N SER A 68 19.49 3.33 -4.10
CA SER A 68 20.78 3.74 -3.51
C SER A 68 20.73 5.04 -2.71
N ASP A 69 19.70 5.88 -2.93
CA ASP A 69 19.49 7.15 -2.23
C ASP A 69 18.55 7.00 -1.02
N GLY A 70 18.11 5.78 -0.72
CA GLY A 70 17.23 5.50 0.41
C GLY A 70 15.75 5.75 0.11
N ARG A 71 15.36 5.82 -1.16
CA ARG A 71 13.99 6.11 -1.58
C ARG A 71 13.25 4.83 -1.98
N PRO A 72 11.96 4.71 -1.63
CA PRO A 72 11.15 3.59 -2.03
C PRO A 72 10.83 3.69 -3.53
N VAL A 73 10.95 2.57 -4.24
CA VAL A 73 10.66 2.47 -5.67
C VAL A 73 9.66 1.36 -5.96
N VAL A 74 8.93 1.51 -7.06
CA VAL A 74 8.11 0.46 -7.67
C VAL A 74 8.55 0.25 -9.12
N THR A 75 8.67 -1.01 -9.53
CA THR A 75 9.05 -1.36 -10.90
C THR A 75 7.82 -1.32 -11.81
N ILE A 76 7.86 -0.51 -12.86
CA ILE A 76 6.83 -0.42 -13.89
C ILE A 76 7.50 -0.54 -15.25
N ASP A 77 7.07 -1.48 -16.08
CA ASP A 77 7.66 -1.73 -17.42
C ASP A 77 9.21 -1.86 -17.38
N ASP A 78 9.72 -2.63 -16.41
CA ASP A 78 11.16 -2.84 -16.14
C ASP A 78 11.96 -1.59 -15.74
N VAL A 79 11.27 -0.53 -15.30
CA VAL A 79 11.88 0.72 -14.83
C VAL A 79 11.46 1.01 -13.38
N ASP A 80 12.43 1.32 -12.53
CA ASP A 80 12.18 1.74 -11.15
C ASP A 80 11.67 3.18 -11.14
N HIS A 81 10.48 3.39 -10.55
CA HIS A 81 9.89 4.71 -10.31
C HIS A 81 9.86 5.02 -8.81
N GLU A 82 10.34 6.20 -8.43
CA GLU A 82 10.29 6.67 -7.04
C GLU A 82 8.83 6.84 -6.58
N VAL A 83 8.52 6.29 -5.42
CA VAL A 83 7.25 6.50 -4.73
C VAL A 83 7.33 7.82 -3.96
N ALA A 84 6.43 8.75 -4.28
CA ALA A 84 6.34 10.05 -3.63
C ALA A 84 5.29 10.08 -2.51
N GLU A 85 4.21 9.30 -2.63
CA GLU A 85 3.13 9.28 -1.64
C GLU A 85 2.47 7.90 -1.57
N LEU A 86 2.17 7.44 -0.36
CA LEU A 86 1.24 6.34 -0.10
C LEU A 86 -0.13 6.93 0.26
N VAL A 87 -1.05 7.02 -0.70
CA VAL A 87 -2.35 7.68 -0.48
C VAL A 87 -3.22 6.86 0.47
N TRP A 88 -3.35 5.56 0.19
CA TRP A 88 -4.03 4.60 1.05
C TRP A 88 -3.61 3.17 0.67
N HIS A 89 -3.85 2.22 1.57
CA HIS A 89 -3.78 0.79 1.28
C HIS A 89 -4.89 0.01 1.99
N THR A 90 -5.08 -1.24 1.60
CA THR A 90 -6.10 -2.13 2.15
C THR A 90 -5.48 -3.23 3.00
N HIS A 91 -6.15 -3.65 4.07
CA HIS A 91 -5.80 -4.89 4.78
C HIS A 91 -6.86 -5.98 4.60
N PRO A 92 -6.45 -7.25 4.38
CA PRO A 92 -7.38 -8.38 4.34
C PRO A 92 -8.01 -8.68 5.70
N ARG A 93 -7.47 -8.13 6.79
CA ARG A 93 -7.97 -8.29 8.16
C ARG A 93 -7.90 -6.97 8.92
N ALA A 94 -8.72 -6.81 9.97
CA ALA A 94 -8.58 -5.66 10.86
C ALA A 94 -7.37 -5.85 11.78
N THR A 95 -6.30 -5.13 11.50
CA THR A 95 -5.02 -5.19 12.22
C THR A 95 -4.53 -3.82 12.67
N GLY A 96 -5.10 -2.74 12.13
CA GLY A 96 -4.56 -1.40 12.19
C GLY A 96 -3.23 -1.28 11.44
N PRO A 97 -2.63 -0.07 11.42
CA PRO A 97 -1.33 0.17 10.80
C PRO A 97 -0.22 -0.57 11.56
N SER A 98 0.67 -1.21 10.81
CA SER A 98 1.88 -1.87 11.24
C SER A 98 3.03 -0.88 11.49
N ASP A 99 4.12 -1.35 12.11
CA ASP A 99 5.34 -0.54 12.23
C ASP A 99 5.98 -0.23 10.87
N PHE A 100 5.81 -1.10 9.87
CA PHE A 100 6.27 -0.85 8.50
C PHE A 100 5.51 0.30 7.85
N ASP A 101 4.20 0.45 8.12
CA ASP A 101 3.42 1.59 7.62
C ASP A 101 3.96 2.91 8.17
N TYR A 102 4.29 2.95 9.46
CA TYR A 102 4.89 4.14 10.07
C TYR A 102 6.31 4.40 9.56
N GLU A 103 7.09 3.36 9.30
CA GLU A 103 8.42 3.49 8.71
C GLU A 103 8.34 4.05 7.28
N LEU A 104 7.41 3.56 6.47
CA LEU A 104 7.21 4.07 5.12
C LEU A 104 6.80 5.55 5.13
N LEU A 105 5.89 5.97 6.03
CA LEU A 105 5.59 7.41 6.20
C LEU A 105 6.82 8.23 6.59
N ARG A 106 7.72 7.67 7.40
CA ARG A 106 8.97 8.33 7.78
C ARG A 106 9.89 8.52 6.58
N ILE A 107 10.05 7.48 5.75
CA ILE A 107 10.89 7.50 4.55
C ILE A 107 10.32 8.47 3.51
N LEU A 108 9.01 8.42 3.27
CA LEU A 108 8.31 9.32 2.34
C LEU A 108 8.20 10.77 2.84
N HIS A 109 8.64 11.04 4.07
CA HIS A 109 8.42 12.31 4.75
C HIS A 109 6.93 12.74 4.78
N GLN A 110 6.02 11.78 4.73
CA GLN A 110 4.58 11.98 4.66
C GLN A 110 3.97 12.04 6.07
N ASP A 111 3.01 12.94 6.27
CA ASP A 111 2.41 13.17 7.59
C ASP A 111 1.37 12.12 7.98
N PHE A 112 0.62 11.59 7.01
CA PHE A 112 -0.47 10.65 7.25
C PHE A 112 -0.80 9.83 6.01
N SER A 113 -1.38 8.65 6.21
CA SER A 113 -2.03 7.85 5.17
C SER A 113 -3.25 7.15 5.77
N VAL A 114 -3.94 6.35 4.95
CA VAL A 114 -5.21 5.72 5.29
C VAL A 114 -5.14 4.21 5.05
N VAL A 115 -5.61 3.43 6.02
CA VAL A 115 -5.81 1.98 5.87
C VAL A 115 -7.30 1.68 5.72
N HIS A 116 -7.65 0.85 4.73
CA HIS A 116 -8.98 0.31 4.53
C HIS A 116 -9.02 -1.17 4.87
N GLU A 117 -9.67 -1.53 5.98
CA GLU A 117 -9.77 -2.91 6.42
C GLU A 117 -11.04 -3.56 5.85
N ILE A 118 -10.94 -4.76 5.29
CA ILE A 118 -12.14 -5.45 4.77
C ILE A 118 -12.99 -6.04 5.89
N THR A 119 -12.35 -6.67 6.88
CA THR A 119 -13.04 -7.32 7.99
C THR A 119 -12.93 -6.44 9.24
N GLY A 120 -13.62 -5.30 9.24
CA GLY A 120 -13.57 -4.32 10.33
C GLY A 120 -14.83 -3.47 10.40
N VAL A 121 -14.80 -2.41 11.21
CA VAL A 121 -15.87 -1.40 11.22
C VAL A 121 -15.91 -0.72 9.85
N PRO A 122 -17.08 -0.48 9.25
CA PRO A 122 -17.17 0.30 8.02
C PRO A 122 -16.43 1.63 8.15
N GLY A 123 -15.46 1.88 7.28
CA GLY A 123 -14.66 3.10 7.30
C GLY A 123 -13.19 2.86 6.94
N CYS A 124 -12.34 3.71 7.52
CA CYS A 124 -10.90 3.67 7.32
C CYS A 124 -10.18 4.15 8.59
N THR A 125 -8.94 3.72 8.75
CA THR A 125 -8.06 4.17 9.82
C THR A 125 -7.07 5.19 9.25
N LEU A 126 -7.27 6.46 9.60
CA LEU A 126 -6.26 7.50 9.39
C LEU A 126 -5.11 7.27 10.37
N PHE A 127 -3.90 7.11 9.85
CA PHE A 127 -2.70 7.00 10.67
C PHE A 127 -1.69 8.07 10.31
N ARG A 128 -0.92 8.50 11.31
CA ARG A 128 -0.01 9.65 11.20
C ARG A 128 1.39 9.24 11.57
N ARG A 129 2.39 9.86 10.95
CA ARG A 129 3.80 9.66 11.32
C ARG A 129 3.97 9.84 12.83
N LYS A 130 4.57 8.85 13.50
CA LYS A 130 4.94 8.98 14.92
C LYS A 130 5.94 10.15 15.04
N ARG A 131 5.72 11.04 16.02
CA ARG A 131 6.59 12.19 16.29
C ARG A 131 7.91 11.76 16.90
#